data_AF-A0A9Q0IR59-F1
#
_entry.id   AF-A0A9Q0IR59-F1
#
_cell.length_a   1.000
_cell.length_b   1.000
_cell.length_c   1.000
_cell.angle_alpha   90.00
_cell.angle_beta   90.00
_cell.angle_gamma   90.00
#
_symmetry.space_group_name_H-M   'P 1'
#
loop_
_entity.id
_entity.type
_entity.pdbx_description
1 polymer ?
#
loop_
_entity_poly.entity_id
_entity_poly.type
_entity_poly.pdbx_seq_one_letter_code
_entity_poly.pdbx_strand_id
1 'polypeptide(L)'
;MAWEGNMEVFSPTGALTADSYPNWLKFHIGINRYELYSRHDPVVDALLKDLDRQKISSVAMKSGGTQLKLIMTFQNYGQALFKPMK
;
A
#
# COMPACT_ATOMS: atom_id res chain seq x y z
N MET A 1 -23.60 21.62 -38.93
CA MET A 1 -22.93 22.21 -37.77
C MET A 1 -23.06 21.23 -36.62
N ALA A 2 -22.06 20.37 -36.44
CA ALA A 2 -21.96 19.48 -35.27
C ALA A 2 -20.75 19.96 -34.48
N TRP A 3 -21.00 20.41 -33.26
CA TRP A 3 -19.97 20.84 -32.33
C TRP A 3 -19.50 19.58 -31.60
N GLU A 4 -18.39 18.98 -32.06
CA GLU A 4 -17.73 17.88 -31.35
C GLU A 4 -16.94 18.51 -30.19
N GLY A 5 -17.59 18.62 -29.03
CA GLY A 5 -16.96 19.08 -27.80
C GLY A 5 -15.94 18.07 -27.32
N ASN A 6 -14.66 18.32 -27.58
CA ASN A 6 -13.53 17.64 -26.96
C ASN A 6 -13.64 17.78 -25.43
N MET A 7 -14.16 16.74 -24.76
CA MET A 7 -14.06 16.63 -23.30
C MET A 7 -12.61 16.26 -22.97
N GLU A 8 -11.73 17.26 -22.98
CA GLU A 8 -10.49 17.16 -22.23
C GLU A 8 -10.85 17.13 -20.75
N VAL A 9 -10.92 15.92 -20.20
CA VAL A 9 -10.99 15.70 -18.76
C VAL A 9 -9.72 16.27 -18.17
N PHE A 10 -9.83 17.49 -17.65
CA PHE A 10 -8.78 18.18 -16.91
C PHE A 10 -8.52 17.37 -15.63
N SER A 11 -7.56 16.45 -15.64
CA SER A 11 -7.13 15.72 -14.45
C SER A 11 -6.07 16.57 -13.73
N PRO A 12 -6.36 17.15 -12.55
CA PRO A 12 -5.51 18.18 -11.93
C PRO A 12 -4.31 17.60 -11.18
N THR A 13 -3.80 16.45 -11.59
CA THR A 13 -2.63 15.84 -10.96
C THR A 13 -1.83 15.16 -12.05
N GLY A 14 -0.64 15.70 -12.35
CA GLY A 14 0.29 15.08 -13.31
C GLY A 14 0.41 13.60 -12.97
N ALA A 15 -0.04 12.75 -13.89
CA ALA A 15 -0.28 11.34 -13.64
C ALA A 15 1.04 10.67 -13.24
N LEU A 16 1.26 10.54 -11.93
CA LEU A 16 2.03 9.44 -11.39
C LEU A 16 1.37 8.19 -11.96
N THR A 17 2.01 7.53 -12.92
CA THR A 17 1.50 6.29 -13.47
C THR A 17 1.27 5.34 -12.30
N ALA A 18 0.20 4.56 -12.30
CA ALA A 18 -0.14 3.68 -11.18
C ALA A 18 1.03 2.75 -10.80
N ASP A 19 1.93 2.50 -11.76
CA ASP A 19 3.19 1.77 -11.60
C ASP A 19 4.19 2.42 -10.64
N SER A 20 4.10 3.74 -10.39
CA SER A 20 4.99 4.49 -9.49
C SER A 20 4.62 4.38 -8.02
N TYR A 21 3.42 3.88 -7.68
CA TYR A 21 3.00 3.73 -6.29
C TYR A 21 3.81 2.65 -5.56
N PRO A 22 4.11 2.83 -4.26
CA PRO A 22 4.73 1.78 -3.46
C PRO A 22 3.80 0.57 -3.36
N ASN A 23 4.36 -0.63 -3.20
CA ASN A 23 3.58 -1.88 -3.22
C ASN A 23 2.49 -1.93 -2.15
N TRP A 24 2.73 -1.32 -0.99
CA TRP A 24 1.69 -1.23 0.06
C TRP A 24 0.48 -0.42 -0.43
N LEU A 25 0.67 0.66 -1.19
CA LEU A 25 -0.42 1.48 -1.69
C LEU A 25 -1.16 0.78 -2.84
N LYS A 26 -0.43 0.13 -3.75
CA LYS A 26 -1.01 -0.72 -4.79
C LYS A 26 -1.88 -1.82 -4.18
N PHE A 27 -1.39 -2.48 -3.13
CA PHE A 27 -2.17 -3.47 -2.37
C PHE A 27 -3.47 -2.88 -1.83
N HIS A 28 -3.44 -1.71 -1.19
CA HIS A 28 -4.66 -1.08 -0.65
C HIS A 28 -5.68 -0.73 -1.74
N ILE A 29 -5.22 -0.24 -2.90
CA ILE A 29 -6.09 0.10 -4.04
C ILE A 29 -6.68 -1.16 -4.71
N GLY A 30 -5.95 -2.28 -4.67
CA GLY A 30 -6.39 -3.57 -5.22
C GLY A 30 -7.48 -4.28 -4.40
N ILE A 31 -7.71 -3.87 -3.15
CA ILE A 31 -8.75 -4.44 -2.29
C ILE A 31 -10.12 -4.19 -2.92
N ASN A 32 -10.92 -5.23 -3.04
CA ASN A 32 -12.26 -5.14 -3.60
C ASN A 32 -13.28 -5.90 -2.74
N ARG A 33 -14.56 -5.90 -3.17
CA ARG A 33 -15.67 -6.46 -2.39
C ARG A 33 -15.64 -7.98 -2.22
N TYR A 34 -14.81 -8.69 -2.99
CA TYR A 34 -14.78 -10.15 -3.04
C TYR A 34 -13.51 -10.74 -2.42
N GLU A 35 -12.39 -10.04 -2.53
CA GLU A 35 -11.10 -10.52 -2.05
C GLU A 35 -10.21 -9.37 -1.59
N LEU A 36 -9.30 -9.71 -0.67
CA LEU A 36 -8.29 -8.78 -0.18
C LEU A 36 -7.16 -8.58 -1.20
N TYR A 37 -6.82 -9.64 -1.95
CA TYR A 37 -5.86 -9.65 -3.05
C TYR A 37 -6.13 -10.87 -3.93
N SER A 38 -5.81 -10.80 -5.22
CA SER A 38 -6.01 -11.92 -6.15
C SER A 38 -4.97 -13.03 -5.95
N ARG A 39 -5.33 -14.28 -6.25
CA ARG A 39 -4.46 -15.47 -6.05
C ARG A 39 -3.07 -15.36 -6.67
N HIS A 40 -2.94 -14.67 -7.80
CA HIS A 40 -1.68 -14.56 -8.55
C HIS A 40 -1.25 -13.08 -8.69
N ASP A 41 -1.52 -12.26 -7.68
CA ASP A 41 -1.18 -10.84 -7.70
C ASP A 41 0.33 -10.63 -7.44
N PRO A 42 1.11 -10.16 -8.44
CA PRO A 42 2.54 -9.92 -8.27
C PRO A 42 2.86 -8.78 -7.28
N VAL A 43 1.90 -7.90 -7.00
CA VAL A 43 2.06 -6.83 -6.00
C VAL A 43 2.21 -7.41 -4.61
N VAL A 44 1.52 -8.52 -4.30
CA VAL A 44 1.60 -9.17 -2.99
C VAL A 44 2.99 -9.76 -2.77
N ASP A 45 3.54 -10.46 -3.77
CA ASP A 45 4.90 -11.00 -3.69
C ASP A 45 5.96 -9.90 -3.53
N ALA A 46 5.77 -8.76 -4.21
CA ALA A 46 6.63 -7.59 -4.06
C ALA A 46 6.47 -6.95 -2.67
N LEU A 47 5.25 -6.82 -2.16
CA LEU A 47 4.97 -6.30 -0.82
C LEU A 47 5.58 -7.16 0.28
N LEU A 48 5.52 -8.50 0.15
CA LEU A 48 6.15 -9.40 1.11
C LEU A 48 7.67 -9.23 1.14
N LYS A 49 8.31 -9.03 -0.02
CA LYS A 49 9.74 -8.71 -0.10
C LYS A 49 10.07 -7.35 0.52
N ASP A 50 9.20 -6.36 0.35
CA ASP A 50 9.36 -5.06 0.99
C ASP A 50 9.27 -5.18 2.52
N LEU A 51 8.31 -5.95 3.05
CA LEU A 51 8.18 -6.18 4.50
C LEU A 51 9.41 -6.86 5.12
N ASP A 52 10.08 -7.73 4.36
CA ASP A 52 11.31 -8.41 4.78
C ASP A 52 12.54 -7.48 4.77
N ARG A 53 12.65 -6.59 3.78
CA ARG A 53 13.91 -5.88 3.49
C ARG A 53 13.89 -4.39 3.80
N GLN A 54 12.72 -3.79 3.89
CA GLN A 54 12.62 -2.35 3.93
C GLN A 54 13.07 -1.80 5.29
N LYS A 55 13.83 -0.71 5.25
CA LYS A 55 14.34 -0.05 6.46
C LYS A 55 13.20 0.49 7.30
N ILE A 56 13.22 0.14 8.58
CA ILE A 56 12.33 0.66 9.61
C ILE A 56 12.78 2.09 9.94
N SER A 57 11.86 3.05 9.84
CA SER A 57 12.06 4.46 10.18
C SER A 57 11.58 4.80 11.59
N SER A 58 10.56 4.09 12.10
CA SER A 58 10.02 4.28 13.45
C SER A 58 9.37 3.00 13.98
N VAL A 59 9.39 2.85 15.31
CA VAL A 59 8.75 1.74 16.03
C VAL A 59 7.94 2.31 17.19
N ALA A 60 6.67 1.94 17.28
CA ALA A 60 5.80 2.31 18.38
C ALA A 60 5.16 1.05 18.99
N MET A 61 4.99 1.02 20.31
CA MET A 61 4.19 -0.03 20.94
C MET A 61 2.71 0.23 20.66
N LYS A 62 1.99 -0.80 20.18
CA LYS A 62 0.55 -0.69 20.06
C LYS A 62 -0.07 -0.83 21.45
N SER A 63 -0.69 0.23 21.97
CA SER A 63 -1.43 0.16 23.21
C SER A 63 -2.69 -0.73 23.08
N GLY A 64 -3.00 -1.45 24.15
CA GLY A 64 -4.13 -2.36 24.24
C GLY A 64 -3.89 -3.78 23.72
N GLY A 65 -4.57 -4.75 24.34
CA GLY A 65 -4.44 -6.19 24.07
C GLY A 65 -3.67 -6.94 25.17
N THR A 66 -3.59 -8.26 25.06
CA THR A 66 -2.97 -9.14 26.08
C THR A 66 -1.50 -9.48 25.77
N GLN A 67 -1.04 -9.20 24.55
CA GLN A 67 0.27 -9.61 24.05
C GLN A 67 1.02 -8.41 23.49
N LEU A 68 2.36 -8.45 23.58
CA LEU A 68 3.24 -7.44 23.00
C LEU A 68 3.07 -7.38 21.47
N LYS A 69 2.82 -6.17 20.95
CA LYS A 69 2.71 -5.88 19.52
C LYS A 69 3.36 -4.53 19.24
N LEU A 70 4.11 -4.45 18.15
CA LEU A 70 4.76 -3.21 17.70
C LEU A 70 4.18 -2.79 16.36
N ILE A 71 4.07 -1.48 16.13
CA ILE A 71 3.82 -0.90 14.82
C ILE A 71 5.16 -0.44 14.28
N MET A 72 5.61 -1.03 13.18
CA MET A 72 6.79 -0.62 12.42
C MET A 72 6.34 0.30 11.30
N THR A 73 6.97 1.47 11.20
CA THR A 73 6.84 2.38 10.04
C THR A 73 8.10 2.26 9.20
N PHE A 74 7.96 2.20 7.88
CA PHE A 74 9.09 2.09 6.96
C PHE A 74 9.39 3.41 6.25
N GLN A 75 10.51 3.49 5.53
CA GLN A 75 10.93 4.71 4.82
C GLN A 75 9.94 5.22 3.75
N ASN A 76 9.22 4.33 3.06
CA ASN A 76 8.17 4.73 2.09
C ASN A 76 6.79 4.96 2.73
N TYR A 77 6.76 5.24 4.03
CA TYR A 77 5.57 5.51 4.84
C TYR A 77 4.60 4.34 5.03
N GLY A 78 4.87 3.17 4.44
CA GLY A 78 4.13 1.95 4.76
C GLY A 78 4.29 1.57 6.24
N GLN A 79 3.29 0.86 6.77
CA GLN A 79 3.30 0.39 8.16
C GLN A 79 2.96 -1.10 8.25
N ALA A 80 3.55 -1.79 9.22
CA ALA A 80 3.27 -3.18 9.52
C ALA A 80 3.16 -3.44 11.02
N LEU A 81 2.30 -4.39 11.40
CA LEU A 81 2.20 -4.89 12.75
C LEU A 81 3.20 -6.02 12.96
N PHE A 82 4.14 -5.84 13.88
CA PHE A 82 5.13 -6.85 14.23
C PHE A 82 4.74 -7.59 15.52
N LYS A 83 4.86 -8.91 15.48
CA LYS A 83 4.69 -9.82 16.61
C LYS A 83 6.04 -10.50 16.87
N PRO A 84 6.70 -10.28 18.02
CA PRO A 84 7.95 -10.94 18.32
C PRO A 84 7.75 -12.44 18.49
N MET A 85 8.77 -13.22 18.17
CA MET A 85 8.85 -14.63 18.55
C MET A 85 8.83 -14.72 20.09
N LYS A 86 8.14 -15.73 20.64
CA LYS A 86 8.11 -15.99 22.09
C LYS A 86 9.35 -16.73 22.54
#